data_AF-A0A2E1LM29-F1
#
_entry.id   AF-A0A2E1LM29-F1
#
_cell.length_a   1.000
_cell.length_b   1.000
_cell.length_c   1.000
_cell.angle_alpha   90.00
_cell.angle_beta   90.00
_cell.angle_gamma   90.00
#
_symmetry.space_group_name_H-M   'P 1'
#
loop_
_entity.id
_entity.type
_entity.pdbx_description
1 polymer ?
#
loop_
_entity_poly.entity_id
_entity_poly.type
_entity_poly.pdbx_seq_one_letter_code
_entity_poly.pdbx_strand_id
1 'polypeptide(L)'
;MIKFLVLIFVLFSISGCSEFKKGVGFDKDVPNEFLIKKIDPITKPPNYDLLPPDSKTKKKKNKITAVNETKSIIDSSLNSNSEKKEINQNTLKKSSVEKSIIDQLERND
;
A
#
# COMPACT_ATOMS: atom_id res chain seq x y z
N MET A 1 13.91 -50.23 32.55
CA MET A 1 13.55 -49.65 31.24
C MET A 1 12.31 -48.75 31.31
N ILE A 2 11.17 -49.22 31.85
CA ILE A 2 9.93 -48.41 31.92
C ILE A 2 10.09 -47.08 32.69
N LYS A 3 10.85 -47.07 33.80
CA LYS A 3 11.15 -45.84 34.57
C LYS A 3 11.93 -44.81 33.76
N PHE A 4 12.81 -45.27 32.87
CA PHE A 4 13.60 -44.41 31.98
C PHE A 4 12.72 -43.82 30.87
N LEU A 5 11.76 -44.61 30.37
CA LEU A 5 10.79 -44.19 29.37
C LEU A 5 9.81 -43.13 29.92
N VAL A 6 9.35 -43.31 31.16
CA VAL A 6 8.49 -42.32 31.85
C VAL A 6 9.24 -41.00 32.07
N LEU A 7 10.52 -41.07 32.45
CA LEU A 7 11.35 -39.87 32.63
C LEU A 7 11.48 -39.09 31.31
N ILE A 8 11.78 -39.77 30.22
CA ILE A 8 11.85 -39.16 28.88
C ILE A 8 10.52 -38.53 28.44
N PHE A 9 9.40 -39.18 28.74
CA PHE A 9 8.07 -38.66 28.42
C PHE A 9 7.74 -37.37 29.19
N VAL A 10 8.15 -37.28 30.45
CA VAL A 10 7.98 -36.06 31.27
C VAL A 10 8.86 -34.92 30.75
N LEU A 11 10.12 -35.19 30.39
CA LEU A 11 11.00 -34.17 29.82
C LEU A 11 10.48 -33.64 28.47
N PHE A 12 9.91 -34.50 27.63
CA PHE A 12 9.36 -34.08 26.34
C PHE A 12 8.06 -33.27 26.47
N SER A 13 7.33 -33.45 27.58
CA SER A 13 6.11 -32.69 27.86
C SER A 13 6.38 -31.23 28.23
N ILE A 14 7.60 -30.89 28.69
CA ILE A 14 7.95 -29.52 29.10
C ILE A 14 8.46 -28.65 27.94
N SER A 15 8.85 -29.24 26.80
CA SER A 15 9.44 -28.51 25.66
C SER A 15 8.46 -27.67 24.82
N GLY A 16 7.14 -27.82 25.05
CA GLY A 16 6.10 -27.08 24.31
C GLY A 16 5.65 -25.74 24.93
N CYS A 17 6.30 -25.28 26.00
CA CYS A 17 5.85 -24.13 26.80
C CYS A 17 6.26 -22.75 26.22
N SER A 18 6.23 -22.58 24.90
CA SER A 18 6.62 -21.32 24.22
C SER A 18 5.67 -20.16 24.54
N GLU A 19 4.36 -20.41 24.53
CA GLU A 19 3.34 -19.41 24.88
C GLU A 19 3.49 -18.91 26.32
N PHE A 20 3.87 -19.78 27.26
CA PHE A 20 4.07 -19.39 28.65
C PHE A 20 5.27 -18.47 28.83
N LYS A 21 6.38 -18.70 28.10
CA LYS A 21 7.54 -17.81 28.08
C LYS A 21 7.20 -16.43 27.55
N LYS A 22 6.35 -16.34 26.53
CA LYS A 22 5.81 -15.08 26.00
C LYS A 22 4.87 -14.40 27.00
N GLY A 23 3.97 -15.16 27.63
CA GLY A 23 3.00 -14.64 28.60
C GLY A 23 3.60 -14.11 29.90
N VAL A 24 4.73 -14.69 30.36
CA VAL A 24 5.49 -14.21 31.53
C VAL A 24 6.50 -13.10 31.18
N GLY A 25 6.60 -12.71 29.90
CA GLY A 25 7.50 -11.66 29.44
C GLY A 25 8.98 -12.04 29.45
N PHE A 26 9.29 -13.34 29.40
CA PHE A 26 10.67 -13.84 29.33
C PHE A 26 11.31 -13.53 27.96
N ASP A 27 10.49 -13.57 26.91
CA ASP A 27 10.86 -13.20 25.55
C ASP A 27 10.29 -11.82 25.20
N LYS A 28 11.04 -11.02 24.43
CA LYS A 28 10.57 -9.73 23.91
C LYS A 28 9.59 -9.97 22.77
N ASP A 29 8.42 -9.36 22.87
CA ASP A 29 7.48 -9.32 21.75
C ASP A 29 7.98 -8.31 20.71
N VAL A 30 8.25 -8.79 19.49
CA VAL A 30 8.72 -7.93 18.40
C VAL A 30 7.48 -7.37 17.71
N PRO A 31 7.20 -6.06 17.82
CA PRO A 31 6.00 -5.49 17.22
C PRO A 31 6.09 -5.57 15.70
N ASN A 32 4.94 -5.81 15.06
CA ASN A 32 4.86 -5.78 13.60
C ASN A 32 4.88 -4.31 13.11
N GLU A 33 6.05 -3.85 12.66
CA GLU A 33 6.26 -2.49 12.14
C GLU A 33 5.50 -2.22 10.84
N PHE A 34 5.08 -3.25 10.11
CA PHE A 34 4.31 -3.14 8.88
C PHE A 34 2.80 -3.22 9.11
N LEU A 35 2.36 -3.27 10.37
CA LEU A 35 0.94 -3.23 10.69
C LEU A 35 0.37 -1.83 10.44
N ILE A 36 -0.12 -1.59 9.23
CA ILE A 36 -0.78 -0.34 8.85
C ILE A 36 -2.16 -0.28 9.51
N LYS A 37 -2.33 0.63 10.47
CA LYS A 37 -3.63 0.95 11.06
C LYS A 37 -4.27 2.09 10.28
N LYS A 38 -5.54 1.91 9.89
CA LYS A 38 -6.33 2.98 9.27
C LYS A 38 -6.63 4.03 10.34
N ILE A 39 -6.02 5.21 10.23
CA ILE A 39 -6.38 6.38 11.03
C ILE A 39 -7.47 7.17 10.30
N ASP A 40 -8.38 7.76 11.06
CA ASP A 40 -9.35 8.68 10.47
C ASP A 40 -8.63 9.91 9.90
N PRO A 41 -9.09 10.44 8.75
CA PRO A 41 -8.51 11.65 8.20
C PRO A 41 -8.57 12.81 9.20
N ILE A 42 -7.49 13.56 9.30
CA ILE A 42 -7.44 14.73 10.19
C ILE A 42 -8.44 15.77 9.67
N THR A 43 -9.41 16.13 10.51
CA THR A 43 -10.33 17.22 10.22
C THR A 43 -9.68 18.56 10.52
N LYS A 44 -10.02 19.59 9.73
CA LYS A 44 -9.59 20.97 9.96
C LYS A 44 -9.93 21.41 11.39
N PRO A 45 -9.00 22.01 12.14
CA PRO A 45 -9.30 22.47 13.49
C PRO A 45 -10.34 23.60 13.47
N PRO A 46 -11.13 23.75 14.54
CA PRO A 46 -11.99 24.92 14.71
C PRO A 46 -11.16 26.19 14.52
N ASN A 47 -11.76 27.23 13.93
CA ASN A 47 -11.12 28.55 13.78
C ASN A 47 -9.90 28.63 12.84
N TYR A 48 -9.62 27.60 12.02
CA TYR A 48 -8.53 27.67 11.03
C TYR A 48 -8.71 28.82 10.01
N ASP A 49 -9.95 29.25 9.74
CA ASP A 49 -10.23 30.36 8.81
C ASP A 49 -10.28 31.73 9.50
N LEU A 50 -9.88 31.84 10.77
CA LEU A 50 -9.79 33.13 11.44
C LEU A 50 -8.58 33.89 10.90
N LEU A 51 -8.84 35.09 10.39
CA LEU A 51 -7.80 36.06 10.08
C LEU A 51 -7.82 37.14 11.17
N PRO A 52 -6.66 37.76 11.46
CA PRO A 52 -6.62 38.94 12.31
C PRO A 52 -7.59 40.03 11.82
N PRO A 53 -8.18 40.83 12.73
CA PRO A 53 -9.19 41.84 12.36
C PRO A 53 -8.66 42.88 11.35
N ASP A 54 -7.36 43.15 11.35
CA ASP A 54 -6.71 44.09 10.43
C ASP A 54 -6.25 43.46 9.10
N SER A 55 -6.64 42.21 8.83
CA SER A 55 -6.26 41.54 7.60
C SER A 55 -6.90 42.20 6.37
N LYS A 56 -6.08 42.88 5.57
CA LYS A 56 -6.47 43.53 4.30
C LYS A 56 -6.67 42.54 3.13
N THR A 57 -6.88 41.25 3.40
CA THR A 57 -7.16 40.29 2.35
C THR A 57 -8.64 40.38 1.96
N LYS A 58 -8.93 40.98 0.81
CA LYS A 58 -10.26 40.84 0.17
C LYS A 58 -10.51 39.34 0.01
N LYS A 59 -11.49 38.78 0.74
CA LYS A 59 -12.00 37.43 0.44
C LYS A 59 -12.48 37.45 -1.01
N LYS A 60 -11.63 37.03 -1.95
CA LYS A 60 -12.09 36.68 -3.29
C LYS A 60 -13.07 35.55 -3.06
N LYS A 61 -14.36 35.85 -3.13
CA LYS A 61 -15.38 34.86 -3.45
C LYS A 61 -14.98 34.37 -4.84
N ASN A 62 -14.10 33.39 -4.91
CA ASN A 62 -13.89 32.61 -6.11
C ASN A 62 -15.22 31.88 -6.31
N LYS A 63 -16.16 32.55 -6.98
CA LYS A 63 -17.31 31.93 -7.58
C LYS A 63 -16.74 30.74 -8.35
N ILE A 64 -17.19 29.55 -7.99
CA ILE A 64 -16.82 28.28 -8.62
C ILE A 64 -17.21 28.42 -10.10
N THR A 65 -16.25 28.89 -10.89
CA THR A 65 -16.33 29.05 -12.35
C THR A 65 -15.03 28.55 -12.97
N ALA A 66 -13.94 28.51 -12.18
CA ALA A 66 -12.64 27.97 -12.58
C ALA A 66 -12.60 26.43 -12.74
N VAL A 67 -13.51 25.66 -12.12
CA VAL A 67 -13.53 24.19 -12.30
C VAL A 67 -13.94 23.81 -13.73
N ASN A 68 -14.77 24.64 -14.36
CA ASN A 68 -15.31 24.38 -15.70
C ASN A 68 -14.24 24.71 -16.76
N GLU A 69 -13.51 25.81 -16.55
CA GLU A 69 -12.48 26.28 -17.46
C GLU A 69 -11.25 25.36 -17.44
N THR A 70 -10.75 24.99 -16.26
CA THR A 70 -9.58 24.08 -16.17
C THR A 70 -9.92 22.68 -16.67
N LYS A 71 -11.12 22.15 -16.37
CA LYS A 71 -11.57 20.85 -16.88
C LYS A 71 -11.65 20.84 -18.41
N SER A 72 -12.16 21.90 -19.04
CA SER A 72 -12.24 21.99 -20.50
C SER A 72 -10.86 22.00 -21.17
N ILE A 73 -9.88 22.68 -20.57
CA ILE A 73 -8.50 22.72 -21.08
C ILE A 73 -7.86 21.32 -20.99
N ILE A 74 -8.04 20.62 -19.86
CA ILE A 74 -7.53 19.27 -19.65
C ILE A 74 -8.20 18.28 -20.61
N ASP A 75 -9.53 18.32 -20.72
CA ASP A 75 -10.29 17.46 -21.63
C ASP A 75 -9.88 17.70 -23.09
N SER A 76 -9.63 18.95 -23.50
CA SER A 76 -9.16 19.26 -24.85
C SER A 76 -7.76 18.70 -25.14
N SER A 77 -6.85 18.74 -24.15
CA SER A 77 -5.49 18.23 -24.27
C SER A 77 -5.40 16.70 -24.28
N LEU A 78 -6.35 16.03 -23.62
CA LEU A 78 -6.45 14.57 -23.62
C LEU A 78 -7.09 14.04 -24.91
N ASN A 79 -8.09 14.77 -25.42
CA ASN A 79 -8.78 14.41 -26.66
C ASN A 79 -7.94 14.72 -27.91
N SER A 80 -7.04 15.71 -27.88
CA SER A 80 -6.17 16.04 -29.03
C SER A 80 -5.04 15.03 -29.28
N ASN A 81 -4.72 14.16 -28.31
CA ASN A 81 -3.74 13.07 -28.47
C ASN A 81 -4.39 11.70 -28.71
N SER A 82 -5.72 11.65 -28.81
CA SER A 82 -6.46 10.44 -29.18
C SER A 82 -6.63 10.36 -30.70
N GLU A 83 -5.53 10.40 -31.46
CA GLU A 83 -5.47 9.52 -32.62
C GLU A 83 -5.52 8.11 -32.04
N LYS A 84 -6.72 7.54 -32.07
CA LYS A 84 -7.03 6.18 -31.70
C LYS A 84 -6.16 5.25 -32.55
N LYS A 85 -4.92 4.97 -32.10
CA LYS A 85 -4.14 3.84 -32.59
C LYS A 85 -4.90 2.60 -32.17
N GLU A 86 -5.73 2.13 -33.08
CA GLU A 86 -6.34 0.82 -33.05
C GLU A 86 -5.19 -0.20 -32.97
N ILE A 87 -4.89 -0.68 -31.76
CA ILE A 87 -3.99 -1.80 -31.55
C ILE A 87 -4.72 -3.01 -32.13
N ASN A 88 -4.48 -3.29 -33.41
CA ASN A 88 -4.78 -4.58 -33.99
C ASN A 88 -4.01 -5.63 -33.19
N GLN A 89 -4.74 -6.40 -32.39
CA GLN A 89 -4.24 -7.52 -31.60
C GLN A 89 -3.84 -8.67 -32.52
N ASN A 90 -2.83 -8.50 -33.37
CA ASN A 90 -2.15 -9.56 -34.11
C ASN A 90 -0.96 -8.97 -34.87
N THR A 91 0.13 -8.67 -34.14
CA THR A 91 1.54 -8.77 -34.58
C THR A 91 2.41 -8.01 -33.56
N LEU A 92 2.47 -8.56 -32.34
CA LEU A 92 3.48 -8.15 -31.38
C LEU A 92 4.84 -8.64 -31.92
N LYS A 93 5.64 -7.75 -32.51
CA LYS A 93 7.06 -8.02 -32.71
C LYS A 93 7.69 -8.13 -31.32
N LYS A 94 7.75 -9.35 -30.78
CA LYS A 94 8.42 -9.64 -29.51
C LYS A 94 9.89 -9.23 -29.64
N SER A 95 10.36 -8.44 -28.68
CA SER A 95 11.76 -8.05 -28.64
C SER A 95 12.64 -9.28 -28.43
N SER A 96 13.88 -9.26 -28.93
CA SER A 96 14.83 -10.38 -28.79
C SER A 96 15.01 -10.79 -27.31
N VAL A 97 14.98 -9.80 -26.41
CA VAL A 97 15.10 -9.99 -24.96
C VAL A 97 13.89 -10.74 -24.39
N GLU A 98 12.68 -10.34 -24.76
CA GLU A 98 11.45 -10.99 -24.29
C GLU A 98 11.38 -12.46 -24.73
N LYS A 99 11.83 -12.76 -25.96
CA LYS A 99 11.93 -14.14 -26.44
C LYS A 99 12.90 -14.97 -25.59
N SER A 100 14.09 -14.41 -25.27
CA SER A 100 15.08 -15.09 -24.44
C SER A 100 14.56 -15.41 -23.04
N ILE A 101 13.74 -14.54 -22.46
CA ILE A 101 13.16 -14.76 -21.12
C ILE A 101 12.15 -15.91 -21.17
N ILE A 102 11.26 -15.92 -22.15
CA ILE A 102 10.25 -16.98 -22.30
C ILE A 102 10.92 -18.34 -22.54
N ASP A 103 11.92 -18.39 -23.44
CA ASP A 103 12.67 -19.61 -23.74
C ASP A 103 13.46 -20.13 -22.51
N GLN A 104 13.78 -19.28 -21.53
CA GLN A 104 14.43 -19.69 -20.27
C GLN A 104 13.42 -20.25 -19.27
N LEU A 105 12.20 -19.74 -19.23
CA LEU A 105 11.16 -20.26 -18.34
C LEU A 105 10.72 -21.65 -18.77
N GLU A 106 10.47 -21.86 -20.07
CA GLU A 106 10.03 -23.14 -20.63
C GLU A 106 11.09 -24.26 -20.54
N ARG A 107 12.37 -23.92 -20.38
CA ARG A 107 13.46 -24.89 -20.18
C ARG A 107 13.69 -25.31 -18.73
N ASN A 108 13.12 -24.58 -17.78
CA ASN A 108 13.31 -24.83 -16.34
C ASN A 108 12.08 -25.48 -15.68
N ASP A 109 11.01 -25.72 -16.45
CA ASP A 109 9.89 -26.61 -16.13
C ASP A 109 10.13 -28.00 -16.75
#